data_AF-A0A327YQ70-F1
#
_entry.id   AF-A0A327YQ70-F1
#
_cell.length_a   1.000
_cell.length_b   1.000
_cell.length_c   1.000
_cell.angle_alpha   90.00
_cell.angle_beta   90.00
_cell.angle_gamma   90.00
#
_symmetry.space_group_name_H-M   'P 1'
#
loop_
_entity.id
_entity.type
_entity.pdbx_description
1 polymer ?
#
loop_
_entity_poly.entity_id
_entity_poly.type
_entity_poly.pdbx_seq_one_letter_code
_entity_poly.pdbx_strand_id
1 'polypeptide(L)' 'MNLFRKKSVDALLNEAGNKGIALKKELGAFDLTMLGIGAIIGTGIFVLTGVAAS' A
#
# COMPACT_ATOMS: atom_id res chain seq x y z
N MET A 1 3.81 -21.40 -16.77
CA MET A 1 3.39 -20.64 -15.57
C MET A 1 2.24 -21.37 -14.90
N ASN A 2 2.35 -21.74 -13.62
CA ASN A 2 1.20 -22.21 -12.83
C ASN A 2 0.38 -20.99 -12.38
N LEU A 3 -0.78 -20.76 -13.00
CA LEU A 3 -1.61 -19.57 -12.80
C LEU A 3 -2.18 -19.45 -11.37
N PHE A 4 -2.35 -20.59 -10.68
CA PHE A 4 -2.96 -20.66 -9.34
C PHE A 4 -1.97 -21.03 -8.22
N ARG A 5 -0.65 -20.87 -8.45
CA ARG A 5 0.34 -21.14 -7.41
C ARG A 5 0.24 -20.10 -6.30
N LYS A 6 -0.10 -20.52 -5.09
CA LYS A 6 -0.11 -19.67 -3.89
C LYS A 6 1.31 -19.55 -3.31
N LYS A 7 1.69 -18.34 -2.91
CA LYS A 7 2.91 -18.11 -2.11
C LYS A 7 2.63 -18.50 -0.65
N SER A 8 3.57 -19.18 0.00
CA SER A 8 3.43 -19.56 1.41
C SER A 8 3.58 -18.34 2.33
N VAL A 9 2.93 -18.38 3.48
CA VAL A 9 3.00 -17.31 4.50
C VAL A 9 4.40 -17.20 5.07
N ASP A 10 5.07 -18.32 5.33
CA ASP A 10 6.46 -18.35 5.83
C ASP A 10 7.43 -17.64 4.87
N ALA A 11 7.22 -17.82 3.55
CA ALA A 11 8.04 -17.12 2.56
C ALA A 11 7.83 -15.60 2.59
N LEU A 12 6.62 -15.13 2.89
CA LEU A 12 6.32 -13.70 3.02
C LEU A 12 6.94 -13.10 4.29
N LEU A 13 6.85 -13.81 5.42
CA LEU A 13 7.41 -13.36 6.69
C LEU A 13 8.94 -13.28 6.64
N ASN A 14 9.59 -14.28 6.05
CA ASN A 14 11.03 -14.27 5.85
C ASN A 14 11.48 -13.11 4.95
N GLU A 15 10.79 -12.86 3.83
CA GLU A 15 11.12 -11.74 2.94
C GLU A 15 10.91 -10.37 3.58
N ALA A 16 9.86 -10.20 4.39
CA ALA A 16 9.59 -8.97 5.11
C ALA A 16 10.66 -8.67 6.18
N GLY A 17 11.20 -9.71 6.83
CA GLY A 17 12.24 -9.60 7.86
C GLY A 17 13.66 -9.42 7.33
N ASN A 18 13.97 -9.93 6.13
CA ASN A 18 15.34 -10.01 5.60
C ASN A 18 15.81 -8.82 4.75
N LYS A 19 15.13 -7.66 4.78
CA LYS A 19 15.47 -6.51 3.91
C LYS A 19 16.81 -5.80 4.20
N GLY A 20 17.73 -6.41 4.96
CA GLY A 20 19.09 -5.92 5.23
C GLY A 20 19.17 -4.68 6.14
N ILE A 21 18.11 -3.87 6.18
CA ILE A 21 17.93 -2.70 7.05
C ILE A 21 16.54 -2.85 7.69
N ALA A 22 16.52 -3.10 8.99
CA ALA A 22 15.27 -3.13 9.75
C ALA A 22 14.80 -1.69 9.98
N LEU A 23 13.65 -1.32 9.42
CA LEU A 23 13.00 -0.04 9.69
C LEU A 23 12.43 -0.05 11.11
N LYS A 24 12.61 1.07 11.84
CA LYS A 24 11.98 1.25 13.15
C LYS A 24 10.46 1.34 12.97
N LYS A 25 9.71 0.55 13.72
CA LYS A 25 8.24 0.53 13.67
C LYS A 25 7.65 1.71 14.47
N GLU A 26 7.72 2.91 13.89
CA GLU A 26 7.24 4.14 14.54
C GLU A 26 5.82 4.55 14.14
N LEU A 27 5.33 4.11 12.98
CA LEU A 27 4.02 4.54 12.49
C LEU A 27 2.89 3.90 13.30
N GLY A 28 2.05 4.75 13.90
CA GLY A 28 0.82 4.38 14.57
C GLY A 28 -0.39 4.36 13.63
N ALA A 29 -1.58 4.10 14.19
CA ALA A 29 -2.83 4.05 13.44
C ALA A 29 -3.14 5.38 12.72
N PHE A 30 -2.85 6.51 13.35
CA PHE A 30 -3.07 7.83 12.78
C PHE A 30 -2.15 8.11 11.59
N ASP A 31 -0.85 7.80 11.72
CA ASP A 31 0.14 7.99 10.64
C ASP A 31 -0.20 7.15 9.42
N LEU A 32 -0.65 5.90 9.63
CA LEU A 32 -1.11 5.01 8.57
C LEU A 32 -2.40 5.52 7.91
N THR A 33 -3.31 6.12 8.68
CA THR A 33 -4.54 6.73 8.15
C THR A 33 -4.20 7.92 7.26
N MET A 34 -3.30 8.81 7.71
CA MET A 34 -2.84 9.96 6.93
C MET A 34 -2.12 9.54 5.65
N LEU A 35 -1.30 8.47 5.71
CA LEU A 35 -0.69 7.88 4.52
C LEU A 35 -1.75 7.39 3.51
N GLY A 36 -2.81 6.75 3.98
CA GLY A 36 -3.94 6.35 3.14
C GLY A 36 -4.65 7.52 2.49
N ILE A 37 -4.96 8.58 3.26
CA ILE A 37 -5.61 9.80 2.75
C ILE A 37 -4.75 10.44 1.65
N GLY A 38 -3.46 10.62 1.90
CA GLY A 38 -2.53 11.21 0.93
C GLY A 38 -2.38 10.38 -0.34
N ALA A 39 -2.47 9.06 -0.26
CA ALA A 39 -2.42 8.17 -1.41
C ALA A 39 -3.73 8.12 -2.23
N ILE A 40 -4.88 8.36 -1.59
CA ILE A 40 -6.21 8.28 -2.21
C ILE A 40 -6.62 9.61 -2.84
N ILE A 41 -6.40 10.73 -2.15
CA ILE A 41 -6.83 12.05 -2.61
C ILE A 41 -5.81 12.57 -3.63
N GLY A 42 -6.16 12.50 -4.91
CA GLY A 42 -5.32 12.95 -6.02
C GLY A 42 -6.12 13.36 -7.25
N THR A 43 -5.59 13.08 -8.43
CA THR A 43 -6.19 13.47 -9.73
C THR A 43 -7.65 13.03 -9.89
N GLY A 44 -8.05 11.92 -9.24
CA GLY A 44 -9.42 11.41 -9.26
C GLY A 44 -10.47 12.45 -8.88
N ILE A 45 -10.36 13.05 -7.69
CA ILE A 45 -11.37 14.00 -7.20
C ILE A 45 -11.27 15.36 -7.90
N PHE A 46 -10.08 15.76 -8.37
CA PHE A 46 -9.87 17.09 -8.95
C PHE A 46 -10.09 17.15 -10.47
N VAL A 47 -9.95 16.04 -11.19
CA VAL A 47 -10.04 16.00 -12.66
C VAL A 47 -11.25 15.20 -13.12
N LEU A 48 -11.43 13.97 -12.62
CA LEU A 48 -12.52 13.11 -13.11
C LEU A 48 -13.90 13.65 -12.73
N THR A 49 -14.02 14.39 -11.64
CA THR A 49 -15.29 15.04 -11.27
C THR A 49 -15.71 16.09 -12.30
N GLY A 50 -14.77 16.90 -12.80
CA GLY A 50 -15.03 17.89 -13.85
C GLY A 50 -15.45 17.24 -15.17
N VAL A 51 -14.78 16.14 -15.55
CA VAL A 51 -15.11 15.37 -16.77
C VAL A 51 -16.43 14.61 -16.62
N ALA A 52 -16.75 14.10 -15.43
CA ALA A 52 -18.01 13.40 -15.20
C ALA A 52 -19.22 14.34 -15.11
N ALA A 53 -18.99 15.61 -14.78
CA ALA A 53 -20.03 16.64 -14.70
C ALA A 53 -20.33 17.31 -16.05
N SER A 54 -19.39 17.24 -17.01
CA SER A 54 -19.52 17.80 -18.36
C SER A 54 -20.25 16.87 -19.33
#